data_AF-A0A924SAZ4-F1
#
_entry.id   AF-A0A924SAZ4-F1
#
_cell.length_a   1.000
_cell.length_b   1.000
_cell.length_c   1.000
_cell.angle_alpha   90.00
_cell.angle_beta   90.00
_cell.angle_gamma   90.00
#
_symmetry.space_group_name_H-M   'P 1'
#
loop_
_entity.id
_entity.type
_entity.pdbx_description
1 polymer ?
#
loop_
_entity_poly.entity_id
_entity_poly.type
_entity_poly.pdbx_seq_one_letter_code
_entity_poly.pdbx_strand_id
1 'polypeptide(L)'
;NIFFACGALIGGAGGALQAASRTMMVRHTTPDHAAEAFGLFALSGKVASFISPFLIAIATTASGSQRIGISPLIALFLIGLFLLVWVRPMGERAIR
;
A
#
# COMPACT_ATOMS: atom_id res chain seq x y z
N ASN A 1 -20.74 -17.44 -5.56
CA ASN A 1 -20.65 -16.95 -4.17
C ASN A 1 -19.24 -16.77 -3.64
N ILE A 2 -18.32 -17.73 -3.79
CA ILE A 2 -16.94 -17.61 -3.26
C ILE A 2 -16.19 -16.38 -3.80
N PHE A 3 -16.34 -16.03 -5.08
CA PHE A 3 -15.73 -14.84 -5.67
C PHE A 3 -16.18 -13.53 -4.98
N PHE A 4 -17.47 -13.37 -4.73
CA PHE A 4 -18.01 -12.19 -4.06
C PHE A 4 -17.58 -12.10 -2.60
N ALA A 5 -17.51 -13.23 -1.89
CA ALA A 5 -17.00 -13.28 -0.52
C ALA A 5 -15.53 -12.86 -0.45
N CYS A 6 -14.67 -13.39 -1.34
CA CYS A 6 -13.26 -13.00 -1.41
C CYS A 6 -13.11 -11.52 -1.80
N GLY A 7 -13.89 -11.05 -2.78
CA GLY A 7 -13.87 -9.64 -3.20
C GLY A 7 -14.27 -8.69 -2.06
N ALA A 8 -15.30 -9.05 -1.29
CA ALA A 8 -15.73 -8.29 -0.11
C ALA A 8 -14.64 -8.26 0.98
N LEU A 9 -13.99 -9.38 1.26
CA LEU A 9 -12.90 -9.46 2.23
C LEU A 9 -11.69 -8.61 1.82
N ILE A 10 -11.26 -8.73 0.55
CA ILE A 10 -10.13 -7.98 0.02
C ILE A 10 -10.45 -6.48 -0.01
N GLY A 11 -11.65 -6.10 -0.45
CA GLY A 11 -12.10 -4.71 -0.47
C GLY A 11 -12.18 -4.10 0.92
N GLY A 12 -12.75 -4.83 1.89
CA GLY A 12 -12.83 -4.40 3.29
C GLY A 12 -11.44 -4.21 3.92
N ALA A 13 -10.54 -5.18 3.73
CA ALA A 13 -9.17 -5.10 4.22
C ALA A 13 -8.39 -3.94 3.58
N GLY A 14 -8.53 -3.76 2.26
CA GLY A 14 -7.92 -2.66 1.53
C GLY A 14 -8.41 -1.29 1.99
N GLY A 15 -9.72 -1.14 2.23
CA GLY A 15 -10.31 0.08 2.77
C GLY A 15 -9.83 0.40 4.19
N ALA A 16 -9.79 -0.60 5.07
CA ALA A 16 -9.28 -0.44 6.43
C ALA A 16 -7.79 -0.03 6.43
N LEU A 17 -6.98 -0.65 5.56
CA LEU A 17 -5.57 -0.31 5.40
C LEU A 17 -5.38 1.13 4.90
N GLN A 18 -6.19 1.57 3.92
CA GLN A 18 -6.11 2.92 3.37
C GLN A 18 -6.53 3.98 4.40
N ALA A 19 -7.54 3.70 5.22
CA ALA A 19 -7.93 4.56 6.33
C ALA A 19 -6.82 4.65 7.40
N ALA A 20 -6.27 3.52 7.83
CA ALA A 20 -5.20 3.46 8.82
C ALA A 20 -3.94 4.21 8.36
N SER A 21 -3.55 4.08 7.09
CA SER A 21 -2.39 4.77 6.52
C SER A 21 -2.53 6.29 6.58
N ARG A 22 -3.72 6.83 6.26
CA ARG A 22 -4.00 8.28 6.38
C ARG A 22 -3.95 8.75 7.83
N THR A 23 -4.53 7.99 8.76
CA THR A 23 -4.47 8.34 10.19
C THR A 23 -3.05 8.30 10.74
N MET A 24 -2.23 7.32 10.32
CA MET A 24 -0.82 7.23 10.68
C MET A 24 -0.03 8.43 10.17
N MET A 25 -0.29 8.87 8.93
CA MET A 25 0.32 10.06 8.36
C MET A 25 0.03 11.31 9.18
N VAL A 26 -1.25 11.56 9.50
CA VAL A 26 -1.65 12.73 10.31
C VAL A 26 -0.96 12.75 11.67
N ARG A 27 -0.65 11.59 12.25
CA ARG A 27 0.08 11.49 13.52
C ARG A 27 1.55 11.88 13.39
N HIS A 28 2.20 11.50 12.30
CA HIS A 28 3.61 11.77 12.00
C HIS A 28 3.88 13.14 11.36
N THR A 29 2.85 13.79 10.81
CA THR A 29 2.98 15.10 10.18
C THR A 29 2.90 16.24 11.19
N THR A 30 3.83 17.19 11.11
CA THR A 30 3.84 18.46 11.84
C THR A 30 2.96 19.50 11.11
N PRO A 31 2.18 20.35 11.82
CA PRO A 31 1.27 21.32 11.18
C PRO A 31 1.95 22.26 10.18
N ASP A 32 3.21 22.60 10.47
CA ASP A 32 4.02 23.52 9.68
C ASP A 32 4.45 22.94 8.33
N HIS A 33 4.56 21.61 8.22
CA HIS A 33 5.06 20.91 7.02
C HIS A 33 4.02 19.94 6.44
N ALA A 34 2.73 20.18 6.72
CA ALA A 34 1.66 19.28 6.31
C ALA A 34 1.57 19.11 4.79
N ALA A 35 1.72 20.20 4.03
CA ALA A 35 1.66 20.15 2.57
C ALA A 35 2.77 19.28 1.95
N GLU A 36 3.98 19.32 2.49
CA GLU A 36 5.11 18.51 2.01
C GLU A 36 4.93 17.03 2.33
N ALA A 37 4.54 16.70 3.57
CA ALA A 37 4.30 15.33 3.99
C ALA A 37 3.17 14.66 3.19
N PHE A 38 2.04 15.37 2.99
CA PHE A 38 0.94 14.87 2.15
C PHE A 38 1.30 14.85 0.65
N GLY A 39 2.15 15.78 0.19
CA GLY A 39 2.68 15.79 -1.17
C GLY A 39 3.53 14.56 -1.47
N LEU A 40 4.47 14.22 -0.58
CA LEU A 40 5.30 13.02 -0.68
C LEU A 40 4.45 11.75 -0.60
N PHE A 41 3.45 11.69 0.27
CA PHE A 41 2.51 10.56 0.35
C PHE A 41 1.73 10.34 -0.94
N ALA A 42 1.18 11.41 -1.50
CA ALA A 42 0.42 11.36 -2.74
C ALA A 42 1.34 10.94 -3.90
N LEU A 43 2.59 11.41 -3.92
CA LEU A 43 3.59 10.99 -4.88
C LEU A 43 3.91 9.50 -4.75
N SER A 44 4.17 9.00 -3.54
CA SER A 44 4.43 7.57 -3.30
C SER A 44 3.27 6.69 -3.76
N GLY A 45 2.03 7.09 -3.45
CA GLY A 45 0.84 6.39 -3.92
C GLY A 45 0.71 6.38 -5.44
N LYS A 46 1.01 7.52 -6.10
CA LYS A 46 1.01 7.63 -7.56
C LYS A 46 2.08 6.74 -8.20
N VAL A 47 3.29 6.73 -7.65
CA VAL A 47 4.40 5.87 -8.11
C VAL A 47 4.01 4.40 -7.97
N ALA A 48 3.41 3.98 -6.85
CA ALA A 48 2.94 2.61 -6.66
C ALA A 48 1.87 2.21 -7.70
N SER A 49 0.95 3.12 -8.05
CA SER A 49 -0.06 2.90 -9.09
C SER A 49 0.52 2.70 -10.49
N PHE A 50 1.72 3.22 -10.77
CA PHE A 50 2.44 2.97 -12.03
C PHE A 50 3.32 1.72 -11.97
N ILE A 51 4.02 1.49 -10.85
CA ILE A 51 4.92 0.34 -10.67
C ILE A 51 4.14 -0.97 -10.65
N SER A 52 2.97 -1.01 -9.99
CA SER A 52 2.23 -2.27 -9.81
C SER A 52 1.78 -2.89 -11.15
N PRO A 53 1.09 -2.17 -12.06
CA PRO A 53 0.71 -2.71 -13.37
C PRO A 53 1.91 -3.01 -14.25
N PHE A 54 2.96 -2.17 -14.18
CA PHE A 54 4.18 -2.38 -14.95
C PHE A 54 4.88 -3.70 -14.58
N LEU A 55 5.00 -3.99 -13.28
CA LEU A 55 5.60 -5.23 -12.79
C LEU A 55 4.75 -6.45 -13.15
N ILE A 56 3.42 -6.33 -13.03
CA ILE A 56 2.47 -7.37 -13.46
C ILE A 56 2.59 -7.62 -14.97
N ALA A 57 2.72 -6.57 -15.78
CA ALA A 57 2.85 -6.68 -17.24
C ALA A 57 4.15 -7.39 -17.65
N ILE A 58 5.28 -7.06 -17.00
CA ILE A 58 6.55 -7.74 -17.23
C ILE A 58 6.45 -9.22 -16.85
N ALA A 59 5.94 -9.52 -15.66
CA ALA A 59 5.81 -10.90 -15.19
C ALA A 59 4.85 -11.72 -16.05
N THR A 60 3.76 -11.13 -16.51
CA THR A 60 2.77 -11.78 -17.39
C THR A 60 3.37 -12.06 -18.77
N THR A 61 4.09 -11.08 -19.35
CA THR A 61 4.74 -11.23 -20.65
C THR A 61 5.85 -12.28 -20.61
N ALA A 62 6.65 -12.30 -19.55
CA ALA A 62 7.73 -13.27 -19.38
C ALA A 62 7.22 -14.69 -19.08
N SER A 63 6.13 -14.83 -18.32
CA SER A 63 5.65 -16.14 -17.86
C SER A 63 4.61 -16.78 -18.80
N GLY A 64 4.02 -16.03 -19.73
CA GLY A 64 3.00 -16.52 -20.67
C GLY A 64 1.68 -16.98 -20.03
N SER A 65 1.54 -16.88 -18.70
CA SER A 65 0.40 -17.37 -17.94
C SER A 65 -0.14 -16.30 -16.99
N GLN A 66 -1.41 -15.95 -17.18
CA GLN A 66 -2.12 -14.91 -16.43
C GLN A 66 -2.27 -15.24 -14.94
N ARG A 67 -2.23 -16.53 -14.58
CA ARG A 67 -2.27 -17.01 -13.19
C ARG A 67 -0.98 -16.68 -12.43
N ILE A 68 0.17 -16.87 -13.09
CA ILE A 68 1.48 -16.52 -12.53
C ILE A 68 1.70 -15.00 -12.62
N GLY A 69 1.07 -14.32 -13.58
CA GLY A 69 1.08 -12.87 -13.70
C GLY A 69 0.56 -12.10 -12.48
N ILE A 70 -0.25 -12.70 -11.61
CA ILE A 70 -0.72 -12.09 -10.34
C ILE A 70 0.29 -12.27 -9.19
N SER A 71 1.26 -13.18 -9.31
CA SER A 71 2.29 -13.41 -8.28
C SER A 71 3.09 -12.15 -7.85
N PRO A 72 3.40 -11.18 -8.73
CA PRO A 72 4.09 -9.95 -8.33
C PRO A 72 3.24 -9.08 -7.41
N LEU A 73 1.90 -9.16 -7.50
CA LEU A 73 1.01 -8.41 -6.61
C LEU A 73 1.13 -8.93 -5.17
N ILE A 74 1.21 -10.25 -5.00
CA ILE A 74 1.45 -10.87 -3.70
C ILE A 74 2.85 -10.48 -3.19
N ALA A 75 3.87 -10.53 -4.06
CA ALA A 75 5.22 -10.10 -3.70
C ALA A 75 5.26 -8.62 -3.24
N LEU A 76 4.55 -7.73 -3.93
CA LEU A 76 4.48 -6.31 -3.58
C LEU A 76 3.79 -6.09 -2.23
N PHE A 77 2.72 -6.83 -1.95
CA PHE A 77 2.08 -6.84 -0.62
C PHE A 77 3.02 -7.32 0.48
N LEU A 78 3.81 -8.38 0.23
CA LEU A 78 4.79 -8.89 1.20
C LEU A 78 5.92 -7.88 1.45
N ILE A 79 6.43 -7.22 0.41
CA ILE A 79 7.43 -6.16 0.54
C ILE A 79 6.87 -5.00 1.38
N GLY A 80 5.63 -4.56 1.09
CA GLY A 80 4.97 -3.52 1.86
C GLY A 80 4.76 -3.90 3.33
N LEU A 81 4.34 -5.14 3.60
CA LEU A 81 4.18 -5.66 4.95
C LEU A 81 5.53 -5.70 5.69
N PHE A 82 6.59 -6.18 5.03
CA PHE A 82 7.93 -6.24 5.60
C PHE A 82 8.48 -4.86 5.94
N LEU A 83 8.30 -3.87 5.06
CA LEU A 83 8.66 -2.48 5.36
C LEU A 83 7.91 -1.96 6.59
N LEU A 84 6.62 -2.30 6.72
CA LEU A 84 5.79 -1.83 7.82
C LEU A 84 6.20 -2.38 9.18
N VAL A 85 6.86 -3.56 9.24
CA VAL A 85 7.39 -4.14 10.49
C VAL A 85 8.38 -3.19 11.16
N TRP A 86 9.12 -2.40 10.38
CA TRP A 86 10.07 -1.42 10.91
C TRP A 86 9.46 -0.05 11.23
N VAL A 87 8.24 0.22 10.78
CA VAL A 87 7.60 1.51 10.98
C VAL A 87 6.90 1.53 12.34
N ARG A 88 7.27 2.49 13.19
CA ARG A 88 6.60 2.68 14.49
C ARG A 88 5.19 3.26 14.29
N PRO A 89 4.12 2.57 14.75
CA PRO A 89 2.74 2.99 14.51
C PRO A 89 2.29 4.21 15.31
N MET A 90 3.00 4.59 16.38
CA MET A 90 2.54 5.62 17.32
C MET A 90 3.11 7.04 17.12
N GLY A 91 4.13 7.24 16.28
CA GLY A 91 4.72 8.57 16.06
C GLY A 91 5.24 9.28 17.31
N GLU A 92 5.92 10.42 17.11
CA GLU A 92 6.64 11.14 18.17
C GLU A 92 5.73 11.76 19.26
N ARG A 93 4.41 11.64 19.14
CA ARG A 93 3.43 12.15 20.13
C ARG A 93 3.40 11.38 21.45
N ALA A 94 4.06 10.23 21.56
CA ALA A 94 4.11 9.48 22.83
C ALA A 94 5.02 10.12 23.89
N ILE A 95 5.76 11.19 23.57
CA ILE A 95 6.74 11.84 24.48
C ILE A 95 6.33 13.29 24.83
N ARG A 96 5.05 13.66 24.75
CA ARG A 96 4.59 14.96 25.29
C ARG A 96 3.25 14.88 26.00
#